data_AF-A0A5C3F7Q5-F1
#
_entry.id   AF-A0A5C3F7Q5-F1
#
_cell.length_a   1.000
_cell.length_b   1.000
_cell.length_c   1.000
_cell.angle_alpha   90.00
_cell.angle_beta   90.00
_cell.angle_gamma   90.00
#
_symmetry.space_group_name_H-M   'P 1'
#
loop_
_entity.id
_entity.type
_entity.pdbx_description
1 polymer ?
#
loop_
_entity_poly.entity_id
_entity_poly.type
_entity_poly.pdbx_seq_one_letter_code
_entity_poly.pdbx_strand_id
1 'polypeptide(L)'
;MNLSRPLLALLLVARLSLAHPLPSAGSNPAPVPPVADSPFVVGAKEVEAVIQCPKGIRGRNGGVVLLVHGTGTSGSESWEQGPWLDLLPDRSPGFDVCHVTLPQRSTGDVQDTSEWVARAVQNLATKSSTGKVAVVAHSQGNLNVQWALTFWPNAVRTKVSQFIALAADFHGTLVALGYCKQGDAGGKGCSILAYQQATGSRFITTLQVADGDRALAPTASIYTIYDETVTPEAGSNATSILGGASLFPLQAPELCGPLHPAEHLSMLTDPAAFEIGYRSLAAGGPIAKSSFDRESCNAFLTTSGLEQHGVARLASAAKNALADVDTVATAPRMGGEPEIKAYAKAYAPR
;
A
#
# COMPACT_ATOMS: atom_id res chain seq x y z
N MET A 1 70.47 -46.12 -42.50
CA MET A 1 69.38 -46.85 -43.19
C MET A 1 68.20 -45.90 -43.31
N ASN A 2 67.83 -45.58 -44.55
CA ASN A 2 66.68 -44.76 -44.92
C ASN A 2 65.39 -45.25 -44.27
N LEU A 3 64.45 -44.36 -43.94
CA LEU A 3 63.11 -44.32 -44.55
C LEU A 3 62.22 -43.23 -43.91
N SER A 4 61.92 -42.23 -44.74
CA SER A 4 60.58 -41.64 -44.98
C SER A 4 59.71 -41.12 -43.82
N ARG A 5 59.48 -39.80 -43.83
CA ARG A 5 58.31 -39.12 -43.25
C ARG A 5 57.06 -39.40 -44.10
N PRO A 6 55.89 -39.69 -43.50
CA PRO A 6 54.62 -39.38 -44.13
C PRO A 6 53.86 -38.29 -43.36
N LEU A 7 53.33 -37.33 -44.12
CA LEU A 7 52.32 -36.37 -43.70
C LEU A 7 51.02 -37.13 -43.36
N LEU A 8 50.40 -36.81 -42.22
CA LEU A 8 49.02 -37.19 -41.92
C LEU A 8 48.11 -35.98 -42.23
N ALA A 9 47.29 -36.10 -43.26
CA ALA A 9 46.26 -35.13 -43.61
C ALA A 9 45.08 -35.24 -42.64
N LEU A 10 44.72 -34.12 -41.99
CA LEU A 10 43.57 -34.03 -41.10
C LEU A 10 42.33 -33.63 -41.93
N LEU A 11 41.39 -34.55 -42.13
CA LEU A 11 40.08 -34.29 -42.74
C LEU A 11 39.16 -33.62 -41.70
N LEU A 12 38.89 -32.32 -41.86
CA LEU A 12 37.84 -31.61 -41.13
C LEU A 12 36.49 -31.90 -41.80
N VAL A 13 35.58 -32.59 -41.09
CA VAL A 13 34.18 -32.74 -41.50
C VAL A 13 33.38 -31.62 -40.83
N ALA A 14 33.05 -30.57 -41.58
CA ALA A 14 32.14 -29.52 -41.12
C ALA A 14 30.69 -30.04 -41.13
N ARG A 15 30.07 -30.17 -39.96
CA ARG A 15 28.62 -30.40 -39.85
C ARG A 15 27.90 -29.08 -40.07
N LEU A 16 27.24 -28.91 -41.21
CA LEU A 16 26.25 -27.84 -41.39
C LEU A 16 24.99 -28.20 -40.59
N SER A 17 24.85 -27.57 -39.43
CA SER A 17 23.60 -27.55 -38.68
C SER A 17 22.70 -26.46 -39.25
N LEU A 18 21.66 -26.83 -40.00
CA LEU A 18 20.59 -25.93 -40.41
C LEU A 18 19.77 -25.53 -39.17
N ALA A 19 20.17 -24.43 -38.52
CA ALA A 19 19.38 -23.80 -37.47
C ALA A 19 18.09 -23.24 -38.10
N HIS A 20 16.96 -23.90 -37.84
CA HIS A 20 15.66 -23.31 -38.12
C HIS A 20 15.43 -22.19 -37.10
N PRO A 21 15.09 -20.96 -37.53
CA PRO A 21 14.72 -19.92 -36.58
C PRO A 21 13.47 -20.39 -35.84
N LEU A 22 13.58 -20.51 -34.51
CA LEU A 22 12.42 -20.66 -33.64
C LEU A 22 11.51 -19.45 -33.87
N PRO A 23 10.19 -19.64 -34.05
CA PRO A 23 9.27 -18.52 -34.10
C PRO A 23 9.40 -17.72 -32.79
N SER A 24 9.74 -16.44 -32.92
CA SER A 24 9.71 -15.50 -31.80
C SER A 24 8.33 -15.60 -31.17
N ALA A 25 8.27 -16.04 -29.92
CA ALA A 25 7.07 -15.86 -29.12
C ALA A 25 6.72 -14.37 -29.19
N GLY A 26 5.60 -14.04 -29.82
CA GLY A 26 5.16 -12.66 -29.93
C GLY A 26 5.01 -12.11 -28.51
N SER A 27 5.88 -11.17 -28.12
CA SER A 27 5.68 -10.38 -26.92
C SER A 27 4.42 -9.56 -27.16
N ASN A 28 3.30 -9.99 -26.59
CA ASN A 28 2.12 -9.14 -26.55
C ASN A 28 2.57 -7.80 -25.95
N PRO A 29 2.26 -6.66 -26.60
CA PRO A 29 2.57 -5.37 -26.01
C PRO A 29 1.94 -5.30 -24.62
N ALA A 30 2.67 -4.73 -23.65
CA ALA A 30 2.17 -4.53 -22.31
C ALA A 30 0.81 -3.80 -22.37
N PRO A 31 -0.18 -4.21 -21.54
CA PRO A 31 -1.47 -3.53 -21.51
C PRO A 31 -1.31 -2.03 -21.30
N VAL A 32 -2.08 -1.22 -22.03
CA VAL A 32 -2.09 0.24 -21.84
C VAL A 32 -2.73 0.53 -20.47
N PRO A 33 -2.12 1.37 -19.62
CA PRO A 33 -2.68 1.69 -18.31
C PRO A 33 -4.10 2.28 -18.40
N PRO A 34 -4.97 2.10 -17.38
CA PRO A 34 -6.29 2.73 -17.38
C PRO A 34 -6.21 4.26 -17.44
N VAL A 35 -6.99 4.86 -18.35
CA VAL A 35 -7.07 6.32 -18.56
C VAL A 35 -8.47 6.91 -18.28
N ALA A 36 -9.47 6.07 -18.09
CA ALA A 36 -10.84 6.45 -17.76
C ALA A 36 -11.27 5.74 -16.48
N ASP A 37 -12.22 6.36 -15.76
CA ASP A 37 -12.76 5.78 -14.53
C ASP A 37 -13.53 4.50 -14.84
N SER A 38 -13.29 3.48 -14.03
CA SER A 38 -14.14 2.30 -13.99
C SER A 38 -15.55 2.66 -13.49
N PRO A 39 -16.59 1.91 -13.89
CA PRO A 39 -17.94 2.22 -13.44
C PRO A 39 -18.02 2.07 -11.91
N PHE A 40 -18.61 3.06 -11.26
CA PHE A 40 -18.95 2.95 -9.85
C PHE A 40 -20.25 2.17 -9.68
N VAL A 41 -20.23 1.18 -8.80
CA VAL A 41 -21.39 0.48 -8.25
C VAL A 41 -21.89 1.16 -6.97
N VAL A 42 -20.99 1.65 -6.10
CA VAL A 42 -21.35 2.29 -4.82
C VAL A 42 -21.82 3.74 -5.01
N GLY A 43 -22.90 4.09 -4.31
CA GLY A 43 -23.46 5.44 -4.34
C GLY A 43 -22.62 6.46 -3.55
N ALA A 44 -22.55 7.70 -4.03
CA ALA A 44 -21.81 8.77 -3.36
C ALA A 44 -22.30 9.03 -1.92
N LYS A 45 -23.63 8.95 -1.68
CA LYS A 45 -24.23 9.14 -0.35
C LYS A 45 -23.93 7.99 0.61
N GLU A 46 -23.82 6.76 0.09
CA GLU A 46 -23.49 5.58 0.91
C GLU A 46 -22.07 5.71 1.46
N VAL A 47 -21.14 6.14 0.62
CA VAL A 47 -19.75 6.39 1.04
C VAL A 47 -19.65 7.60 1.96
N GLU A 48 -20.42 8.67 1.71
CA GLU A 48 -20.47 9.84 2.60
C GLU A 48 -20.92 9.46 4.02
N ALA A 49 -21.85 8.52 4.17
CA ALA A 49 -22.36 8.09 5.48
C ALA A 49 -21.34 7.35 6.35
N VAL A 50 -20.25 6.83 5.77
CA VAL A 50 -19.18 6.11 6.50
C VAL A 50 -17.89 6.92 6.61
N ILE A 51 -17.89 8.18 6.17
CA ILE A 51 -16.81 9.13 6.39
C ILE A 51 -17.09 9.92 7.67
N GLN A 52 -16.11 9.95 8.56
CA GLN A 52 -16.18 10.70 9.80
C GLN A 52 -15.03 11.70 9.84
N CYS A 53 -15.35 12.94 10.15
CA CYS A 53 -14.38 14.03 10.33
C CYS A 53 -14.58 14.56 11.75
N PRO A 54 -13.90 14.02 12.78
CA PRO A 54 -14.21 14.31 14.19
C PRO A 54 -14.18 15.80 14.56
N LYS A 55 -13.24 16.57 13.98
CA LYS A 55 -13.16 18.03 14.18
C LYS A 55 -13.95 18.85 13.13
N GLY A 56 -14.64 18.18 12.20
CA GLY A 56 -15.33 18.76 11.04
C GLY A 56 -14.37 19.22 9.93
N ILE A 57 -14.93 19.57 8.77
CA ILE A 57 -14.19 20.23 7.68
C ILE A 57 -14.38 21.75 7.82
N ARG A 58 -13.31 22.46 8.18
CA ARG A 58 -13.33 23.90 8.50
C ARG A 58 -12.63 24.76 7.45
N GLY A 59 -12.21 24.17 6.34
CA GLY A 59 -11.48 24.87 5.28
C GLY A 59 -10.05 25.19 5.68
N ARG A 60 -9.38 24.29 6.42
CA ARG A 60 -7.99 24.48 6.85
C ARG A 60 -7.06 24.62 5.64
N ASN A 61 -5.97 25.38 5.77
CA ASN A 61 -5.09 25.71 4.64
C ASN A 61 -4.38 24.50 4.02
N GLY A 62 -4.10 23.45 4.81
CA GLY A 62 -3.55 22.19 4.32
C GLY A 62 -4.56 21.30 3.57
N GLY A 63 -5.83 21.69 3.52
CA GLY A 63 -6.88 20.92 2.88
C GLY A 63 -7.37 19.76 3.73
N VAL A 64 -7.91 18.74 3.06
CA VAL A 64 -8.50 17.56 3.71
C VAL A 64 -7.51 16.41 3.65
N VAL A 65 -7.32 15.72 4.76
CA VAL A 65 -6.57 14.47 4.86
C VAL A 65 -7.55 13.32 5.09
N LEU A 66 -7.58 12.35 4.18
CA LEU A 66 -8.35 11.11 4.31
C LEU A 66 -7.46 10.01 4.89
N LEU A 67 -7.84 9.46 6.03
CA LEU A 67 -7.21 8.32 6.67
C LEU A 67 -7.94 7.02 6.28
N VAL A 68 -7.21 6.04 5.74
CA VAL A 68 -7.74 4.75 5.26
C VAL A 68 -7.17 3.61 6.08
N HIS A 69 -8.03 2.87 6.78
CA HIS A 69 -7.61 1.79 7.68
C HIS A 69 -7.19 0.51 6.95
N GLY A 70 -6.50 -0.36 7.69
CA GLY A 70 -6.04 -1.67 7.24
C GLY A 70 -7.07 -2.80 7.38
N THR A 71 -6.60 -4.03 7.16
CA THR A 71 -7.41 -5.23 7.31
C THR A 71 -7.91 -5.40 8.73
N GLY A 72 -9.17 -5.80 8.90
CA GLY A 72 -9.69 -6.23 10.19
C GLY A 72 -10.00 -5.12 11.16
N THR A 73 -9.79 -3.86 10.79
CA THR A 73 -10.09 -2.69 11.62
C THR A 73 -11.19 -1.82 10.98
N SER A 74 -11.50 -0.71 11.63
CA SER A 74 -12.35 0.37 11.13
C SER A 74 -11.57 1.69 11.16
N GLY A 75 -12.16 2.74 10.58
CA GLY A 75 -11.58 4.07 10.62
C GLY A 75 -11.40 4.58 12.06
N SER A 76 -12.42 4.38 12.91
CA SER A 76 -12.37 4.79 14.32
C SER A 76 -11.28 4.05 15.09
N GLU A 77 -11.25 2.71 15.04
CA GLU A 77 -10.27 1.90 15.78
C GLU A 77 -8.82 2.20 15.38
N SER A 78 -8.58 2.52 14.11
CA SER A 78 -7.23 2.77 13.61
C SER A 78 -6.73 4.19 13.91
N TRP A 79 -7.63 5.18 13.91
CA TRP A 79 -7.21 6.58 13.81
C TRP A 79 -7.65 7.48 14.97
N GLU A 80 -8.79 7.23 15.63
CA GLU A 80 -9.38 8.18 16.59
C GLU A 80 -8.55 8.42 17.86
N GLN A 81 -7.67 7.50 18.21
CA GLN A 81 -6.77 7.61 19.37
C GLN A 81 -5.30 7.72 18.92
N GLY A 82 -5.07 8.38 17.79
CA GLY A 82 -3.78 8.44 17.13
C GLY A 82 -3.32 9.87 16.77
N PRO A 83 -2.01 10.05 16.56
CA PRO A 83 -1.39 11.35 16.33
C PRO A 83 -1.91 12.05 15.05
N TRP A 84 -2.39 11.28 14.08
CA TRP A 84 -2.92 11.80 12.81
C TRP A 84 -4.16 12.67 13.01
N LEU A 85 -5.08 12.27 13.88
CA LEU A 85 -6.28 13.06 14.20
C LEU A 85 -6.01 14.14 15.25
N ASP A 86 -5.14 13.83 16.21
CA ASP A 86 -4.86 14.72 17.34
C ASP A 86 -4.01 15.92 16.91
N LEU A 87 -2.91 15.66 16.18
CA LEU A 87 -1.88 16.66 15.93
C LEU A 87 -2.06 17.41 14.60
N LEU A 88 -2.37 16.74 13.48
CA LEU A 88 -2.45 17.41 12.16
C LEU A 88 -3.34 18.66 12.12
N PRO A 89 -4.51 18.72 12.80
CA PRO A 89 -5.36 19.91 12.76
C PRO A 89 -4.69 21.18 13.30
N ASP A 90 -3.73 21.02 14.21
CA ASP A 90 -3.08 22.12 14.95
C ASP A 90 -1.62 22.35 14.48
N ARG A 91 -1.12 21.48 13.60
CA ARG A 91 0.17 21.62 12.92
C ARG A 91 0.07 22.48 11.69
N SER A 92 0.89 23.52 11.56
CA SER A 92 0.93 24.36 10.35
C SER A 92 1.14 23.52 9.07
N PRO A 93 0.34 23.70 8.00
CA PRO A 93 -0.66 24.76 7.78
C PRO A 93 -2.05 24.52 8.41
N GLY A 94 -2.26 23.38 9.05
CA GLY A 94 -3.51 22.88 9.61
C GLY A 94 -4.25 22.04 8.59
N PHE A 95 -4.80 20.90 9.01
CA PHE A 95 -5.52 19.96 8.14
C PHE A 95 -6.90 19.62 8.68
N ASP A 96 -7.88 19.50 7.77
CA ASP A 96 -9.18 18.91 8.08
C ASP A 96 -9.07 17.39 7.92
N VAL A 97 -9.06 16.65 9.03
CA VAL A 97 -8.77 15.22 9.02
C VAL A 97 -10.08 14.42 9.09
N CYS A 98 -10.24 13.49 8.17
CA CYS A 98 -11.36 12.55 8.09
C CYS A 98 -10.83 11.13 7.98
N HIS A 99 -11.58 10.15 8.48
CA HIS A 99 -11.34 8.73 8.23
C HIS A 99 -12.56 8.11 7.57
N VAL A 100 -12.33 7.05 6.78
CA VAL A 100 -13.39 6.23 6.18
C VAL A 100 -13.44 4.89 6.88
N THR A 101 -14.63 4.36 7.16
CA THR A 101 -14.80 2.96 7.56
C THR A 101 -15.22 2.14 6.35
N LEU A 102 -14.31 1.31 5.87
CA LEU A 102 -14.53 0.43 4.72
C LEU A 102 -15.47 -0.72 5.09
N PRO A 103 -16.29 -1.21 4.13
CA PRO A 103 -17.20 -2.32 4.38
C PRO A 103 -16.50 -3.55 4.93
N GLN A 104 -17.21 -4.27 5.81
CA GLN A 104 -16.73 -5.54 6.38
C GLN A 104 -15.31 -5.42 6.98
N ARG A 105 -14.95 -4.25 7.52
CA ARG A 105 -13.63 -4.03 8.14
C ARG A 105 -12.46 -4.33 7.17
N SER A 106 -12.66 -4.06 5.88
CA SER A 106 -11.70 -4.40 4.81
C SER A 106 -11.30 -5.89 4.75
N THR A 107 -12.24 -6.80 5.03
CA THR A 107 -12.01 -8.26 4.93
C THR A 107 -12.62 -8.90 3.67
N GLY A 108 -13.43 -8.14 2.92
CA GLY A 108 -14.03 -8.56 1.66
C GLY A 108 -13.09 -8.41 0.46
N ASP A 109 -13.66 -8.44 -0.75
CA ASP A 109 -12.92 -8.24 -2.01
C ASP A 109 -12.27 -6.84 -2.04
N VAL A 110 -10.93 -6.79 -2.11
CA VAL A 110 -10.15 -5.54 -2.11
C VAL A 110 -10.56 -4.65 -3.29
N GLN A 111 -11.00 -5.23 -4.42
CA GLN A 111 -11.46 -4.47 -5.58
C GLN A 111 -12.74 -3.67 -5.28
N ASP A 112 -13.63 -4.23 -4.45
CA ASP A 112 -14.88 -3.57 -4.02
C ASP A 112 -14.56 -2.50 -2.96
N THR A 113 -13.73 -2.81 -1.96
CA THR A 113 -13.39 -1.83 -0.91
C THR A 113 -12.56 -0.65 -1.45
N SER A 114 -11.79 -0.86 -2.52
CA SER A 114 -11.07 0.22 -3.23
C SER A 114 -12.00 1.23 -3.88
N GLU A 115 -13.17 0.80 -4.35
CA GLU A 115 -14.17 1.70 -4.92
C GLU A 115 -14.69 2.72 -3.88
N TRP A 116 -14.84 2.28 -2.63
CA TRP A 116 -15.21 3.16 -1.52
C TRP A 116 -14.15 4.23 -1.28
N VAL A 117 -12.86 3.89 -1.41
CA VAL A 117 -11.77 4.87 -1.33
C VAL A 117 -11.83 5.86 -2.50
N ALA A 118 -12.01 5.38 -3.74
CA ALA A 118 -12.14 6.24 -4.91
C ALA A 118 -13.27 7.26 -4.75
N ARG A 119 -14.43 6.81 -4.25
CA ARG A 119 -15.59 7.67 -4.00
C ARG A 119 -15.37 8.61 -2.81
N ALA A 120 -14.70 8.15 -1.75
CA ALA A 120 -14.38 9.00 -0.60
C ALA A 120 -13.47 10.18 -0.99
N VAL A 121 -12.44 9.92 -1.80
CA VAL A 121 -11.59 10.96 -2.40
C VAL A 121 -12.42 11.93 -3.24
N GLN A 122 -13.29 11.41 -4.11
CA GLN A 122 -14.16 12.24 -4.95
C GLN A 122 -15.06 13.16 -4.11
N ASN A 123 -15.67 12.63 -3.06
CA ASN A 123 -16.58 13.36 -2.17
C ASN A 123 -15.84 14.42 -1.33
N LEU A 124 -14.67 14.08 -0.78
CA LEU A 124 -13.94 14.97 0.11
C LEU A 124 -13.22 16.09 -0.64
N ALA A 125 -12.79 15.85 -1.88
CA ALA A 125 -12.14 16.86 -2.71
C ALA A 125 -13.05 18.07 -2.98
N THR A 126 -14.37 17.87 -3.10
CA THR A 126 -15.32 18.99 -3.29
C THR A 126 -15.52 19.83 -2.03
N LYS A 127 -15.17 19.27 -0.86
CA LYS A 127 -15.27 19.93 0.45
C LYS A 127 -13.94 20.53 0.90
N SER A 128 -12.83 20.17 0.25
CA SER A 128 -11.51 20.66 0.60
C SER A 128 -11.27 22.08 0.08
N SER A 129 -10.67 22.92 0.93
CA SER A 129 -10.18 24.25 0.55
C SER A 129 -9.19 24.23 -0.61
N THR A 130 -8.49 23.12 -0.83
CA THR A 130 -7.48 22.96 -1.90
C THR A 130 -8.06 22.35 -3.18
N GLY A 131 -9.33 21.91 -3.16
CA GLY A 131 -9.93 21.09 -4.22
C GLY A 131 -9.32 19.68 -4.35
N LYS A 132 -8.42 19.29 -3.44
CA LYS A 132 -7.72 18.01 -3.40
C LYS A 132 -7.74 17.41 -2.00
N VAL A 133 -7.42 16.12 -1.92
CA VAL A 133 -7.35 15.34 -0.69
C VAL A 133 -5.95 14.74 -0.60
N ALA A 134 -5.28 14.88 0.53
CA ALA A 134 -4.13 14.03 0.82
C ALA A 134 -4.64 12.73 1.45
N VAL A 135 -4.00 11.61 1.16
CA VAL A 135 -4.41 10.31 1.68
C VAL A 135 -3.30 9.75 2.56
N VAL A 136 -3.65 9.28 3.74
CA VAL A 136 -2.78 8.48 4.61
C VAL A 136 -3.43 7.11 4.75
N ALA A 137 -2.70 6.04 4.48
CA ALA A 137 -3.24 4.69 4.60
C ALA A 137 -2.29 3.77 5.36
N HIS A 138 -2.86 2.74 5.99
CA HIS A 138 -2.13 1.72 6.73
C HIS A 138 -2.47 0.32 6.20
N SER A 139 -1.47 -0.57 6.11
CA SER A 139 -1.67 -1.98 5.73
C SER A 139 -2.43 -2.09 4.40
N GLN A 140 -3.44 -2.96 4.30
CA GLN A 140 -4.30 -3.10 3.12
C GLN A 140 -4.89 -1.81 2.58
N GLY A 141 -5.12 -0.81 3.43
CA GLY A 141 -5.62 0.50 2.99
C GLY A 141 -4.75 1.09 1.89
N ASN A 142 -3.46 0.76 1.85
CA ASN A 142 -2.54 1.16 0.80
C ASN A 142 -2.86 0.49 -0.55
N LEU A 143 -3.17 -0.80 -0.56
CA LEU A 143 -3.67 -1.50 -1.75
C LEU A 143 -4.99 -0.90 -2.21
N ASN A 144 -5.88 -0.53 -1.28
CA ASN A 144 -7.13 0.13 -1.63
C ASN A 144 -6.93 1.47 -2.34
N VAL A 145 -6.03 2.30 -1.81
CA VAL A 145 -5.68 3.60 -2.40
C VAL A 145 -5.00 3.42 -3.75
N GLN A 146 -4.05 2.49 -3.86
CA GLN A 146 -3.30 2.26 -5.09
C GLN A 146 -4.18 1.66 -6.20
N TRP A 147 -5.09 0.75 -5.85
CA TRP A 147 -6.09 0.23 -6.78
C TRP A 147 -7.07 1.33 -7.23
N ALA A 148 -7.52 2.20 -6.31
CA ALA A 148 -8.34 3.36 -6.62
C ALA A 148 -7.64 4.34 -7.58
N LEU A 149 -6.37 4.67 -7.32
CA LEU A 149 -5.53 5.47 -8.21
C LEU A 149 -5.39 4.81 -9.58
N THR A 150 -5.27 3.50 -9.63
CA THR A 150 -5.09 2.74 -10.87
C THR A 150 -6.34 2.75 -11.73
N PHE A 151 -7.50 2.36 -11.18
CA PHE A 151 -8.71 2.08 -11.95
C PHE A 151 -9.77 3.20 -11.97
N TRP A 152 -9.58 4.27 -11.18
CA TRP A 152 -10.38 5.51 -11.22
C TRP A 152 -9.50 6.75 -11.42
N PRO A 153 -8.73 6.83 -12.52
CA PRO A 153 -7.73 7.88 -12.71
C PRO A 153 -8.29 9.31 -12.67
N ASN A 154 -9.48 9.57 -13.24
CA ASN A 154 -10.05 10.91 -13.29
C ASN A 154 -10.65 11.30 -11.93
N ALA A 155 -11.36 10.38 -11.28
CA ALA A 155 -11.94 10.61 -9.97
C ALA A 155 -10.88 10.66 -8.86
N VAL A 156 -9.72 10.04 -9.02
CA VAL A 156 -8.72 9.90 -7.94
C VAL A 156 -7.42 10.64 -8.23
N ARG A 157 -6.68 10.35 -9.32
CA ARG A 157 -5.34 10.93 -9.55
C ARG A 157 -5.36 12.47 -9.63
N THR A 158 -6.43 13.05 -10.20
CA THR A 158 -6.57 14.51 -10.29
C THR A 158 -6.92 15.18 -8.95
N LYS A 159 -7.43 14.39 -8.00
CA LYS A 159 -7.97 14.84 -6.71
C LYS A 159 -7.07 14.48 -5.54
N VAL A 160 -6.16 13.54 -5.68
CA VAL A 160 -5.15 13.23 -4.66
C VAL A 160 -3.99 14.22 -4.77
N SER A 161 -3.71 14.96 -3.69
CA SER A 161 -2.52 15.83 -3.64
C SER A 161 -1.26 15.05 -3.33
N GLN A 162 -1.35 14.10 -2.40
CA GLN A 162 -0.26 13.25 -1.93
C GLN A 162 -0.81 11.94 -1.34
N PHE A 163 0.04 10.92 -1.30
CA PHE A 163 -0.25 9.63 -0.68
C PHE A 163 0.87 9.26 0.32
N ILE A 164 0.54 9.21 1.61
CA ILE A 164 1.42 8.73 2.67
C ILE A 164 1.04 7.28 2.99
N ALA A 165 1.92 6.35 2.66
CA ALA A 165 1.69 4.93 2.81
C ALA A 165 2.44 4.42 4.04
N LEU A 166 1.73 3.85 5.02
CA LEU A 166 2.28 3.30 6.25
C LEU A 166 2.20 1.77 6.21
N ALA A 167 3.34 1.08 6.33
CA ALA A 167 3.41 -0.40 6.29
C ALA A 167 2.59 -0.98 5.12
N ALA A 168 2.95 -0.62 3.90
CA ALA A 168 2.18 -0.95 2.72
C ALA A 168 2.54 -2.33 2.17
N ASP A 169 1.54 -3.07 1.71
CA ASP A 169 1.70 -4.39 1.12
C ASP A 169 1.51 -4.34 -0.40
N PHE A 170 2.17 -3.40 -1.10
CA PHE A 170 2.00 -3.19 -2.55
C PHE A 170 2.31 -4.44 -3.38
N HIS A 171 3.19 -5.32 -2.89
CA HIS A 171 3.53 -6.61 -3.49
C HIS A 171 2.94 -7.81 -2.72
N GLY A 172 1.92 -7.56 -1.89
CA GLY A 172 1.34 -8.52 -0.97
C GLY A 172 2.28 -8.88 0.17
N THR A 173 1.98 -9.97 0.88
CA THR A 173 2.79 -10.50 1.97
C THR A 173 2.93 -12.01 1.86
N LEU A 174 4.11 -12.52 2.22
CA LEU A 174 4.37 -13.96 2.33
C LEU A 174 3.63 -14.58 3.51
N VAL A 175 3.27 -13.81 4.54
CA VAL A 175 2.51 -14.30 5.70
C VAL A 175 1.14 -14.83 5.26
N ALA A 176 0.49 -14.14 4.31
CA ALA A 176 -0.83 -14.50 3.81
C ALA A 176 -0.87 -15.88 3.11
N LEU A 177 0.24 -16.33 2.52
CA LEU A 177 0.38 -17.67 1.94
C LEU A 177 0.21 -18.77 3.00
N GLY A 178 0.56 -18.49 4.26
CA GLY A 178 0.40 -19.41 5.39
C GLY A 178 -1.06 -19.58 5.81
N TYR A 179 -1.83 -18.49 5.82
CA TYR A 179 -3.24 -18.51 6.25
C TYR A 179 -4.11 -19.39 5.36
N CYS A 180 -3.83 -19.45 4.06
CA CYS A 180 -4.58 -20.33 3.15
C CYS A 180 -4.23 -21.80 3.29
N LYS A 181 -3.00 -22.14 3.70
CA LYS A 181 -2.61 -23.54 3.96
C LYS A 181 -3.21 -24.09 5.25
N GLN A 182 -3.35 -23.26 6.29
CA GLN A 182 -3.98 -23.66 7.56
C GLN A 182 -5.51 -23.60 7.50
N GLY A 183 -6.06 -22.70 6.68
CA GLY A 183 -7.49 -22.41 6.58
C GLY A 183 -8.34 -23.43 5.82
N ASP A 184 -7.73 -24.35 5.08
CA ASP A 184 -8.43 -25.39 4.31
C ASP A 184 -8.76 -26.65 5.13
N ALA A 185 -8.39 -26.68 6.42
CA ALA A 185 -8.57 -27.82 7.32
C ALA A 185 -10.04 -28.25 7.56
N GLY A 186 -11.03 -27.55 6.98
CA GLY A 186 -12.45 -27.89 7.05
C GLY A 186 -13.23 -27.71 5.74
N GLY A 187 -12.56 -27.61 4.59
CA GLY A 187 -13.22 -27.49 3.27
C GLY A 187 -13.98 -26.18 3.03
N LYS A 188 -13.77 -25.15 3.86
CA LYS A 188 -14.38 -23.82 3.73
C LYS A 188 -13.54 -22.84 2.90
N GLY A 189 -12.39 -23.29 2.38
CA GLY A 189 -11.43 -22.46 1.66
C GLY A 189 -10.71 -21.43 2.55
N CYS A 190 -10.05 -20.44 1.94
CA CYS A 190 -9.28 -19.40 2.63
C CYS A 190 -10.08 -18.10 2.75
N SER A 191 -9.68 -17.20 3.67
CA SER A 191 -10.25 -15.86 3.71
C SER A 191 -9.91 -15.08 2.43
N ILE A 192 -10.84 -14.25 1.96
CA ILE A 192 -10.68 -13.44 0.74
C ILE A 192 -9.41 -12.59 0.81
N LEU A 193 -9.22 -11.90 1.96
CA LEU A 193 -8.07 -11.05 2.21
C LEU A 193 -6.74 -11.79 2.10
N ALA A 194 -6.68 -13.07 2.49
CA ALA A 194 -5.44 -13.83 2.47
C ALA A 194 -5.10 -14.30 1.05
N TYR A 195 -6.10 -14.54 0.20
CA TYR A 195 -5.85 -14.74 -1.22
C TYR A 195 -5.33 -13.47 -1.89
N GLN A 196 -6.04 -12.35 -1.75
CA GLN A 196 -5.72 -11.15 -2.53
C GLN A 196 -4.43 -10.46 -2.06
N GLN A 197 -4.13 -10.48 -0.76
CA GLN A 197 -2.89 -9.91 -0.22
C GLN A 197 -1.71 -10.89 -0.23
N ALA A 198 -1.88 -12.12 -0.72
CA ALA A 198 -0.75 -13.01 -0.91
C ALA A 198 0.20 -12.49 -1.99
N THR A 199 1.51 -12.56 -1.72
CA THR A 199 2.51 -12.31 -2.76
C THR A 199 2.27 -13.23 -3.96
N GLY A 200 2.17 -12.62 -5.14
CA GLY A 200 1.89 -13.34 -6.40
C GLY A 200 0.42 -13.70 -6.63
N SER A 201 -0.51 -13.17 -5.83
CA SER A 201 -1.94 -13.31 -6.10
C SER A 201 -2.32 -12.73 -7.48
N ARG A 202 -3.45 -13.19 -8.04
CA ARG A 202 -3.99 -12.64 -9.28
C ARG A 202 -4.30 -11.16 -9.11
N PHE A 203 -4.78 -10.74 -7.94
CA PHE A 203 -5.05 -9.35 -7.59
C PHE A 203 -3.79 -8.49 -7.64
N ILE A 204 -2.73 -8.85 -6.92
CA ILE A 204 -1.46 -8.09 -6.91
C ILE A 204 -0.86 -8.05 -8.32
N THR A 205 -0.84 -9.19 -9.01
CA THR A 205 -0.31 -9.27 -10.39
C THR A 205 -1.12 -8.37 -11.34
N THR A 206 -2.45 -8.37 -11.21
CA THR A 206 -3.32 -7.51 -12.01
C THR A 206 -3.02 -6.04 -11.76
N LEU A 207 -2.87 -5.64 -10.49
CA LEU A 207 -2.54 -4.26 -10.12
C LEU A 207 -1.20 -3.83 -10.71
N GLN A 208 -0.17 -4.68 -10.61
CA GLN A 208 1.15 -4.40 -11.16
C GLN A 208 1.13 -4.24 -12.69
N VAL A 209 0.48 -5.16 -13.40
CA VAL A 209 0.33 -5.11 -14.87
C VAL A 209 -0.49 -3.89 -15.30
N ALA A 210 -1.41 -3.43 -14.46
CA ALA A 210 -2.20 -2.22 -14.67
C ALA A 210 -1.47 -0.93 -14.28
N ASP A 211 -0.12 -0.95 -14.15
CA ASP A 211 0.73 0.22 -13.84
C ASP A 211 0.66 0.67 -12.37
N GLY A 212 0.09 -0.18 -11.51
CA GLY A 212 -0.03 0.03 -10.07
C GLY A 212 1.23 -0.34 -9.28
N ASP A 213 2.32 -0.81 -9.91
CA ASP A 213 3.62 -1.07 -9.26
C ASP A 213 4.47 0.20 -9.03
N ARG A 214 3.95 1.35 -9.47
CA ARG A 214 4.57 2.66 -9.32
C ARG A 214 3.63 3.71 -8.73
N ALA A 215 4.21 4.76 -8.18
CA ALA A 215 3.49 5.89 -7.63
C ALA A 215 2.67 6.60 -8.73
N LEU A 216 1.37 6.69 -8.52
CA LEU A 216 0.41 7.39 -9.40
C LEU A 216 -0.01 8.77 -8.84
N ALA A 217 0.56 9.14 -7.69
CA ALA A 217 0.52 10.44 -7.03
C ALA A 217 1.87 10.66 -6.33
N PRO A 218 2.19 11.88 -5.83
CA PRO A 218 3.36 12.06 -4.97
C PRO A 218 3.25 11.17 -3.72
N THR A 219 4.11 10.16 -3.61
CA THR A 219 4.01 9.11 -2.59
C THR A 219 5.21 9.06 -1.66
N ALA A 220 4.97 9.06 -0.35
CA ALA A 220 5.94 8.69 0.67
C ALA A 220 5.55 7.31 1.22
N SER A 221 6.39 6.30 0.98
CA SER A 221 6.20 4.96 1.55
C SER A 221 7.07 4.80 2.79
N ILE A 222 6.44 4.67 3.95
CA ILE A 222 7.06 4.64 5.27
C ILE A 222 6.80 3.27 5.88
N TYR A 223 7.86 2.53 6.18
CA TYR A 223 7.76 1.13 6.57
C TYR A 223 8.86 0.73 7.55
N THR A 224 8.70 -0.43 8.16
CA THR A 224 9.64 -0.99 9.14
C THR A 224 10.14 -2.34 8.67
N ILE A 225 11.44 -2.59 8.85
CA ILE A 225 12.04 -3.90 8.52
C ILE A 225 11.65 -5.00 9.51
N TYR A 226 11.03 -4.62 10.64
CA TYR A 226 10.55 -5.53 11.67
C TYR A 226 9.06 -5.83 11.55
N ASP A 227 8.44 -5.49 10.42
CA ASP A 227 7.04 -5.79 10.17
C ASP A 227 6.81 -7.31 10.19
N GLU A 228 5.92 -7.75 11.07
CA GLU A 228 5.58 -9.14 11.34
C GLU A 228 4.42 -9.65 10.47
N THR A 229 3.70 -8.75 9.82
CA THR A 229 2.48 -9.04 9.05
C THR A 229 2.73 -8.90 7.55
N VAL A 230 3.47 -7.87 7.17
CA VAL A 230 3.81 -7.52 5.81
C VAL A 230 5.27 -7.90 5.60
N THR A 231 5.52 -8.98 4.88
CA THR A 231 6.89 -9.49 4.65
C THR A 231 7.08 -9.96 3.22
N PRO A 232 8.32 -9.85 2.67
CA PRO A 232 9.52 -9.28 3.31
C PRO A 232 9.50 -7.74 3.33
N GLU A 233 10.17 -7.13 4.31
CA GLU A 233 10.36 -5.66 4.41
C GLU A 233 11.85 -5.24 4.46
N ALA A 234 12.76 -6.21 4.38
CA ALA A 234 14.19 -5.96 4.28
C ALA A 234 14.69 -6.09 2.83
N GLY A 235 15.60 -5.21 2.44
CA GLY A 235 16.28 -5.26 1.14
C GLY A 235 15.43 -4.78 -0.03
N SER A 236 15.89 -5.08 -1.25
CA SER A 236 15.28 -4.59 -2.50
C SER A 236 13.92 -5.20 -2.83
N ASN A 237 13.53 -6.27 -2.12
CA ASN A 237 12.27 -6.98 -2.34
C ASN A 237 11.21 -6.59 -1.31
N ALA A 238 11.46 -5.56 -0.49
CA ALA A 238 10.51 -5.06 0.48
C ALA A 238 9.18 -4.73 -0.20
N THR A 239 8.07 -5.27 0.32
CA THR A 239 6.76 -5.14 -0.33
C THR A 239 6.20 -3.72 -0.25
N SER A 240 6.61 -2.93 0.73
CA SER A 240 6.36 -1.48 0.80
C SER A 240 7.05 -0.65 -0.30
N ILE A 241 7.95 -1.23 -1.10
CA ILE A 241 8.60 -0.51 -2.21
C ILE A 241 7.61 -0.30 -3.35
N LEU A 242 7.42 0.96 -3.73
CA LEU A 242 6.62 1.36 -4.88
C LEU A 242 7.50 2.20 -5.83
N GLY A 243 7.53 1.86 -7.12
CA GLY A 243 8.37 2.56 -8.10
C GLY A 243 8.07 4.06 -8.15
N GLY A 244 9.09 4.92 -8.08
CA GLY A 244 8.89 6.38 -8.10
C GLY A 244 8.37 7.00 -6.80
N ALA A 245 8.10 6.22 -5.76
CA ALA A 245 7.84 6.75 -4.41
C ALA A 245 9.14 7.13 -3.70
N SER A 246 9.05 8.03 -2.71
CA SER A 246 10.13 8.23 -1.73
C SER A 246 10.00 7.19 -0.63
N LEU A 247 11.06 6.42 -0.42
CA LEU A 247 11.07 5.26 0.48
C LEU A 247 11.70 5.62 1.83
N PHE A 248 10.99 5.39 2.92
CA PHE A 248 11.42 5.65 4.30
C PHE A 248 11.36 4.36 5.15
N PRO A 249 12.34 3.44 4.97
CA PRO A 249 12.55 2.36 5.93
C PRO A 249 13.03 2.98 7.25
N LEU A 250 12.22 2.93 8.32
CA LEU A 250 12.52 3.64 9.58
C LEU A 250 13.89 3.25 10.16
N GLN A 251 14.31 2.00 9.97
CA GLN A 251 15.60 1.48 10.43
C GLN A 251 16.81 1.90 9.57
N ALA A 252 16.62 2.72 8.54
CA ALA A 252 17.73 3.26 7.75
C ALA A 252 18.68 4.09 8.64
N PRO A 253 20.01 4.00 8.46
CA PRO A 253 20.98 4.76 9.25
C PRO A 253 20.78 6.29 9.23
N GLU A 254 20.29 6.82 8.10
CA GLU A 254 19.98 8.23 7.91
C GLU A 254 18.64 8.66 8.55
N LEU A 255 17.84 7.71 9.04
CA LEU A 255 16.58 7.94 9.77
C LEU A 255 16.76 7.55 11.24
N CYS A 256 16.02 6.55 11.73
CA CYS A 256 16.06 6.14 13.14
C CYS A 256 17.12 5.09 13.45
N GLY A 257 17.66 4.42 12.43
CA GLY A 257 18.68 3.40 12.58
C GLY A 257 18.14 2.05 13.06
N PRO A 258 19.00 1.02 13.13
CA PRO A 258 18.57 -0.38 13.24
C PRO A 258 17.85 -0.71 14.55
N LEU A 259 18.02 0.08 15.62
CA LEU A 259 17.41 -0.20 16.92
C LEU A 259 16.03 0.45 17.10
N HIS A 260 15.50 1.14 16.08
CA HIS A 260 14.19 1.79 16.16
C HIS A 260 13.08 0.73 16.31
N PRO A 261 12.34 0.71 17.43
CA PRO A 261 11.33 -0.30 17.69
C PRO A 261 10.01 0.09 17.02
N ALA A 262 9.81 -0.41 15.80
CA ALA A 262 8.58 -0.25 15.05
C ALA A 262 8.16 -1.59 14.43
N GLU A 263 6.93 -2.01 14.68
CA GLU A 263 6.22 -3.19 14.15
C GLU A 263 5.02 -2.75 13.31
N HIS A 264 4.32 -3.70 12.66
CA HIS A 264 3.25 -3.43 11.69
C HIS A 264 2.20 -2.44 12.19
N LEU A 265 1.61 -2.73 13.36
CA LEU A 265 0.55 -1.91 13.96
C LEU A 265 1.08 -0.63 14.58
N SER A 266 2.33 -0.65 15.04
CA SER A 266 2.94 0.50 15.68
C SER A 266 3.07 1.70 14.73
N MET A 267 3.11 1.47 13.41
CA MET A 267 3.22 2.50 12.37
C MET A 267 2.09 3.54 12.42
N LEU A 268 0.91 3.16 12.92
CA LEU A 268 -0.21 4.09 13.15
C LEU A 268 0.11 5.18 14.18
N THR A 269 1.03 4.87 15.11
CA THR A 269 1.37 5.71 16.27
C THR A 269 2.88 5.90 16.43
N ASP A 270 3.67 5.57 15.41
CA ASP A 270 5.10 5.76 15.42
C ASP A 270 5.45 7.24 15.20
N PRO A 271 6.21 7.89 16.10
CA PRO A 271 6.47 9.32 15.98
C PRO A 271 7.30 9.70 14.75
N ALA A 272 8.19 8.81 14.27
CA ALA A 272 8.97 9.06 13.07
C ALA A 272 8.11 8.91 11.81
N ALA A 273 7.27 7.88 11.75
CA ALA A 273 6.31 7.71 10.67
C ALA A 273 5.35 8.90 10.57
N PHE A 274 4.82 9.36 11.71
CA PHE A 274 3.99 10.55 11.76
C PHE A 274 4.74 11.79 11.28
N GLU A 275 5.96 12.04 11.78
CA GLU A 275 6.72 13.24 11.41
C GLU A 275 7.05 13.27 9.92
N ILE A 276 7.52 12.15 9.35
CA ILE A 276 7.78 12.04 7.91
C ILE A 276 6.51 12.33 7.11
N GLY A 277 5.38 11.75 7.52
CA GLY A 277 4.09 11.97 6.89
C GLY A 277 3.63 13.42 6.96
N TYR A 278 3.55 13.99 8.17
CA TYR A 278 3.19 15.39 8.41
C TYR A 278 4.06 16.35 7.61
N ARG A 279 5.38 16.18 7.66
CA ARG A 279 6.34 17.04 6.94
C ARG A 279 6.13 16.96 5.43
N SER A 280 5.81 15.77 4.92
CA SER A 280 5.51 15.58 3.49
C SER A 280 4.20 16.28 3.12
N LEU A 281 3.14 16.10 3.92
CA LEU A 281 1.86 16.79 3.77
C LEU A 281 2.06 18.32 3.73
N ALA A 282 2.80 18.87 4.69
CA ALA A 282 3.08 20.31 4.78
C ALA A 282 3.92 20.83 3.60
N ALA A 283 4.84 20.02 3.06
CA ALA A 283 5.70 20.39 1.94
C ALA A 283 5.03 20.29 0.56
N GLY A 284 3.84 19.69 0.46
CA GLY A 284 3.21 19.43 -0.84
C GLY A 284 3.76 18.20 -1.57
N GLY A 285 4.63 17.42 -0.94
CA GLY A 285 5.20 16.18 -1.48
C GLY A 285 6.20 15.55 -0.49
N PRO A 286 6.72 14.35 -0.79
CA PRO A 286 7.68 13.68 0.09
C PRO A 286 8.91 14.53 0.40
N ILE A 287 9.30 14.57 1.68
CA ILE A 287 10.50 15.29 2.10
C ILE A 287 11.79 14.59 1.66
N ALA A 288 12.88 15.36 1.59
CA ALA A 288 14.22 14.76 1.52
C ALA A 288 14.54 14.10 2.88
N LYS A 289 15.08 12.87 2.85
CA LYS A 289 15.51 12.16 4.07
C LYS A 289 16.48 12.97 4.93
N SER A 290 17.37 13.74 4.30
CA SER A 290 18.32 14.61 5.00
C SER A 290 17.68 15.75 5.81
N SER A 291 16.38 16.00 5.62
CA SER A 291 15.61 16.99 6.38
C SER A 291 14.81 16.38 7.53
N PHE A 292 14.87 15.06 7.72
CA PHE A 292 14.22 14.37 8.82
C PHE A 292 14.94 14.67 10.15
N ASP A 293 14.18 15.07 11.16
CA ASP A 293 14.68 15.27 12.51
C ASP A 293 14.65 13.95 13.28
N ARG A 294 15.83 13.46 13.67
CA ARG A 294 15.99 12.17 14.36
C ARG A 294 15.46 12.21 15.80
N GLU A 295 15.20 13.39 16.37
CA GLU A 295 14.48 13.49 17.65
C GLU A 295 13.09 12.85 17.56
N SER A 296 12.46 12.91 16.38
CA SER A 296 11.16 12.27 16.10
C SER A 296 11.19 10.75 16.12
N CYS A 297 12.35 10.11 16.26
CA CYS A 297 12.40 8.66 16.49
C CYS A 297 11.91 8.27 17.89
N ASN A 298 11.92 9.21 18.84
CA ASN A 298 11.61 8.90 20.24
C ASN A 298 10.38 9.64 20.77
N ALA A 299 9.91 10.70 20.10
CA ALA A 299 8.80 11.51 20.57
C ALA A 299 8.15 12.34 19.45
N PHE A 300 6.95 12.87 19.69
CA PHE A 300 6.27 13.74 18.73
C PHE A 300 6.68 15.20 18.94
N LEU A 301 7.15 15.88 17.90
CA LEU A 301 7.69 17.24 17.98
C LEU A 301 6.64 18.36 17.99
N THR A 302 5.79 18.55 18.99
CA THR A 302 4.69 19.56 18.94
C THR A 302 5.16 21.04 18.93
N THR A 303 4.22 21.98 18.72
CA THR A 303 4.51 23.43 18.83
C THR A 303 4.91 23.86 20.24
N SER A 304 4.60 23.06 21.27
CA SER A 304 4.96 23.28 22.68
C SER A 304 6.14 22.43 23.18
N GLY A 305 6.77 21.61 22.32
CA GLY A 305 7.86 20.69 22.68
C GLY A 305 7.51 19.22 22.40
N LEU A 306 8.14 18.28 23.11
CA LEU A 306 7.91 16.84 22.91
C LEU A 306 6.65 16.35 23.64
N GLU A 307 5.74 15.68 22.95
CA GLU A 307 4.67 14.89 23.59
C GLU A 307 5.03 13.40 23.66
N GLN A 308 4.97 12.85 24.87
CA GLN A 308 5.16 11.41 25.12
C GLN A 308 3.80 10.71 25.17
N HIS A 309 3.31 10.20 24.04
CA HIS A 309 2.06 9.43 23.98
C HIS A 309 2.25 7.94 24.35
N GLY A 310 3.06 7.62 25.35
CA GLY A 310 3.39 6.23 25.72
C GLY A 310 2.17 5.35 26.03
N VAL A 311 1.12 5.93 26.64
CA VAL A 311 -0.08 5.19 27.09
C VAL A 311 -1.09 4.95 25.95
N ALA A 312 -1.19 5.86 24.98
CA ALA A 312 -2.07 5.71 23.81
C ALA A 312 -1.52 4.68 22.80
N ARG A 313 -0.19 4.60 22.65
CA ARG A 313 0.51 3.61 21.79
C ARG A 313 0.23 2.17 22.21
N LEU A 314 0.21 1.88 23.51
CA LEU A 314 -0.01 0.53 24.05
C LEU A 314 -1.48 0.08 23.99
N ALA A 315 -2.42 0.98 24.29
CA ALA A 315 -3.85 0.64 24.30
C ALA A 315 -4.43 0.45 22.90
N SER A 316 -3.97 1.23 21.92
CA SER A 316 -4.36 1.09 20.50
C SER A 316 -3.72 -0.13 19.85
N ALA A 317 -2.42 -0.38 20.06
CA ALA A 317 -1.74 -1.57 19.58
C ALA A 317 -2.37 -2.87 20.12
N ALA A 318 -2.72 -2.91 21.42
CA ALA A 318 -3.36 -4.08 22.04
C ALA A 318 -4.78 -4.35 21.52
N LYS A 319 -5.59 -3.30 21.28
CA LYS A 319 -6.94 -3.45 20.67
C LYS A 319 -6.86 -3.92 19.22
N ASN A 320 -5.92 -3.39 18.45
CA ASN A 320 -5.78 -3.73 17.03
C ASN A 320 -5.17 -5.12 16.82
N ALA A 321 -4.26 -5.57 17.69
CA ALA A 321 -3.70 -6.94 17.65
C ALA A 321 -4.74 -8.02 18.01
N LEU A 322 -5.65 -7.76 18.95
CA LEU A 322 -6.76 -8.68 19.27
C LEU A 322 -7.79 -8.75 18.12
N ALA A 323 -7.97 -7.65 17.39
CA ALA A 323 -8.83 -7.65 16.21
C ALA A 323 -8.26 -8.51 15.09
N ASP A 324 -6.95 -8.60 14.92
CA ASP A 324 -6.30 -9.33 13.80
C ASP A 324 -6.55 -10.85 13.84
N VAL A 325 -6.47 -11.48 15.02
CA VAL A 325 -6.70 -12.92 15.19
C VAL A 325 -8.16 -13.31 14.94
N ASP A 326 -9.11 -12.53 15.48
CA ASP A 326 -10.55 -12.75 15.25
C ASP A 326 -10.96 -12.39 13.81
N THR A 327 -10.28 -11.44 13.18
CA THR A 327 -10.54 -11.01 11.81
C THR A 327 -10.30 -12.15 10.83
N VAL A 328 -9.15 -12.84 10.88
CA VAL A 328 -8.86 -13.93 9.94
C VAL A 328 -9.86 -15.10 10.10
N ALA A 329 -10.31 -15.35 11.32
CA ALA A 329 -11.29 -16.40 11.61
C ALA A 329 -12.71 -16.05 11.11
N THR A 330 -13.11 -14.78 11.21
CA THR A 330 -14.46 -14.31 10.87
C THR A 330 -14.58 -13.73 9.46
N ALA A 331 -13.46 -13.48 8.78
CA ALA A 331 -13.43 -12.95 7.42
C ALA A 331 -14.18 -13.87 6.43
N PRO A 332 -14.85 -13.29 5.41
CA PRO A 332 -15.46 -14.06 4.32
C PRO A 332 -14.46 -15.03 3.70
N ARG A 333 -14.91 -16.26 3.42
CA ARG A 333 -14.06 -17.33 2.88
C ARG A 333 -14.58 -17.84 1.54
N MET A 334 -13.66 -18.33 0.70
CA MET A 334 -13.98 -18.90 -0.60
C MET A 334 -12.95 -19.94 -1.06
N GLY A 335 -13.33 -20.76 -2.04
CA GLY A 335 -12.52 -21.87 -2.55
C GLY A 335 -11.32 -21.46 -3.42
N GLY A 336 -11.21 -20.20 -3.82
CA GLY A 336 -10.11 -19.66 -4.60
C GLY A 336 -10.10 -18.13 -4.48
N GLU A 337 -9.11 -17.46 -5.06
CA GLU A 337 -9.07 -16.00 -5.07
C GLU A 337 -10.30 -15.40 -5.79
N PRO A 338 -10.88 -14.27 -5.34
CA PRO A 338 -11.93 -13.59 -6.08
C PRO A 338 -11.57 -13.35 -7.55
N GLU A 339 -12.58 -13.49 -8.41
CA GLU A 339 -12.44 -13.15 -9.81
C GLU A 339 -12.10 -11.67 -9.99
N ILE A 340 -11.18 -11.38 -10.91
CA ILE A 340 -10.82 -10.01 -11.26
C ILE A 340 -12.04 -9.33 -11.90
N LYS A 341 -12.39 -8.14 -11.43
CA LYS A 341 -13.54 -7.37 -11.93
C LYS A 341 -13.38 -7.08 -13.42
N ALA A 342 -14.50 -6.97 -14.12
CA ALA A 342 -14.52 -6.83 -15.58
C ALA A 342 -13.64 -5.70 -16.11
N TYR A 343 -13.56 -4.57 -15.40
CA TYR A 343 -12.72 -3.41 -15.78
C TYR A 343 -11.21 -3.69 -15.69
N ALA A 344 -10.80 -4.68 -14.89
CA ALA A 344 -9.41 -5.04 -14.64
C ALA A 344 -8.98 -6.34 -15.33
N LYS A 345 -9.92 -7.09 -15.94
CA LYS A 345 -9.63 -8.40 -16.59
C LYS A 345 -8.55 -8.35 -17.66
N ALA A 346 -8.39 -7.22 -18.35
CA ALA A 346 -7.37 -7.06 -19.39
C ALA A 346 -5.92 -7.13 -18.84
N TYR A 347 -5.74 -6.91 -17.54
CA TYR A 347 -4.45 -6.91 -16.84
C TYR A 347 -4.20 -8.19 -16.04
N ALA A 348 -5.23 -9.05 -15.91
CA ALA A 348 -5.14 -10.26 -15.12
C ALA A 348 -4.20 -11.29 -15.77
N PRO A 349 -3.42 -12.05 -14.98
CA PRO A 349 -2.62 -13.14 -15.52
C PRO A 349 -3.52 -14.18 -16.19
N ARG A 350 -3.10 -14.61 -17.40
CA ARG A 350 -3.79 -15.63 -18.20
C ARG A 350 -3.66 -17.00 -17.56
#